data_AF-A0A4R5VUT9-F1
#
_entry.id   AF-A0A4R5VUT9-F1
#
_cell.length_a   1.000
_cell.length_b   1.000
_cell.length_c   1.000
_cell.angle_alpha   90.00
_cell.angle_beta   90.00
_cell.angle_gamma   90.00
#
_symmetry.space_group_name_H-M   'P 1'
#
loop_
_entity.id
_entity.type
_entity.pdbx_description
1 polymer ?
#
loop_
_entity_poly.entity_id
_entity_poly.type
_entity_poly.pdbx_seq_one_letter_code
_entity_poly.pdbx_strand_id
1 'polypeptide(L)'
;MVHYHDCIIEIGIVKIHLPDANNPCFMIAQSLGEEFGLETNYEAEEKLRNTLKTKDKNILKKVNIDAEGGCIFINANSKQGNSILEVAIIINQLATQPFREDLTFEYIEEARKILTTWKRPKPQKWQEGDIFSIPLSDMSFGYGQVLWHQNKKSSATCAIFDCHSNEFKPIDEVVQSKVISVITIKNLFDLNSAKWKVIGNCSKVIEKSIVPWEHSGDAAVGSKIYQDSTLTDFVEAYFGIKPWNHLQFKDTFMDTLLLPGVVRPNNAILLTKEQKKLNR
;
A
#
# COMPACT_ATOMS: atom_id res chain seq x y z
N MET A 1 5.07 21.00 -17.47
CA MET A 1 4.01 19.98 -17.55
C MET A 1 4.06 19.21 -16.24
N VAL A 2 3.03 19.35 -15.40
CA VAL A 2 2.94 18.58 -14.16
C VAL A 2 2.71 17.10 -14.50
N HIS A 3 3.71 16.26 -14.27
CA HIS A 3 3.57 14.80 -14.35
C HIS A 3 3.00 14.29 -13.02
N TYR A 4 1.93 13.51 -13.06
CA TYR A 4 1.49 12.74 -11.91
C TYR A 4 1.64 11.25 -12.22
N HIS A 5 2.54 10.60 -11.49
CA HIS A 5 2.69 9.15 -11.48
C HIS A 5 2.14 8.64 -10.15
N ASP A 6 1.44 7.51 -10.16
CA ASP A 6 1.00 6.82 -8.94
C ASP A 6 0.23 7.68 -7.93
N CYS A 7 -0.63 8.59 -8.41
CA CYS A 7 -1.39 9.52 -7.57
C CYS A 7 -0.52 10.48 -6.75
N ILE A 8 0.64 10.89 -7.25
CA ILE A 8 1.52 11.89 -6.62
C ILE A 8 1.65 13.12 -7.53
N ILE A 9 1.63 14.31 -6.94
CA ILE A 9 2.00 15.57 -7.59
C ILE A 9 3.19 16.15 -6.84
N GLU A 10 4.23 16.52 -7.56
CA GLU A 10 5.37 17.24 -7.00
C GLU A 10 5.12 18.76 -7.10
N ILE A 11 5.53 19.52 -6.09
CA ILE A 11 5.46 20.99 -6.01
C ILE A 11 6.79 21.47 -5.41
N GLY A 12 7.74 21.77 -6.28
CA GLY A 12 9.14 21.95 -5.88
C GLY A 12 9.63 20.67 -5.18
N ILE A 13 10.23 20.83 -4.00
CA ILE A 13 10.69 19.69 -3.19
C ILE A 13 9.58 18.83 -2.59
N VAL A 14 8.32 19.25 -2.69
CA VAL A 14 7.22 18.65 -1.92
C VAL A 14 6.46 17.63 -2.74
N LYS A 15 6.28 16.42 -2.19
CA LYS A 15 5.41 15.40 -2.79
C LYS A 15 4.04 15.40 -2.12
N ILE A 16 3.01 15.74 -2.90
CA ILE A 16 1.60 15.66 -2.49
C ILE A 16 1.02 14.35 -3.01
N HIS A 17 0.68 13.44 -2.11
CA HIS A 17 -0.13 12.27 -2.41
C HIS A 17 -1.59 12.67 -2.54
N LEU A 18 -2.20 12.30 -3.66
CA LEU A 18 -3.61 12.53 -3.97
C LEU A 18 -4.49 11.48 -3.28
N PRO A 19 -5.73 11.82 -2.93
CA PRO A 19 -6.70 10.84 -2.44
C PRO A 19 -6.85 9.67 -3.42
N ASP A 20 -6.68 8.45 -2.94
CA ASP A 20 -6.77 7.22 -3.74
C ASP A 20 -7.79 6.24 -3.14
N ALA A 21 -7.85 5.01 -3.66
CA ALA A 21 -8.76 3.99 -3.15
C ALA A 21 -8.54 3.66 -1.65
N ASN A 22 -7.35 3.92 -1.11
CA ASN A 22 -6.95 3.56 0.25
C ASN A 22 -6.97 4.76 1.21
N ASN A 23 -6.53 5.93 0.74
CA ASN A 23 -6.46 7.16 1.52
C ASN A 23 -7.48 8.19 1.00
N PRO A 24 -8.46 8.62 1.82
CA PRO A 24 -9.43 9.63 1.43
C PRO A 24 -8.90 11.07 1.40
N CYS A 25 -7.68 11.31 1.88
CA CYS A 25 -7.12 12.65 2.10
C CYS A 25 -5.93 12.92 1.17
N PHE A 26 -5.67 14.20 0.91
CA PHE A 26 -4.37 14.63 0.42
C PHE A 26 -3.36 14.50 1.56
N MET A 27 -2.14 14.09 1.23
CA MET A 27 -1.09 13.87 2.22
C MET A 27 0.27 14.34 1.71
N ILE A 28 1.04 14.99 2.58
CA ILE A 28 2.48 15.18 2.44
C ILE A 28 3.12 14.40 3.59
N ALA A 29 4.09 13.55 3.28
CA ALA A 29 4.85 12.78 4.26
C ALA A 29 6.33 12.91 3.91
N GLN A 30 7.02 13.85 4.54
CA GLN A 30 8.38 14.22 4.16
C GLN A 30 9.19 14.67 5.38
N SER A 31 10.47 14.32 5.43
CA SER A 31 11.41 14.97 6.35
C SER A 31 11.64 16.40 5.86
N LEU A 32 11.61 17.38 6.76
CA LEU A 32 11.78 18.79 6.41
C LEU A 32 12.82 19.51 7.27
N GLY A 33 13.40 18.82 8.27
CA GLY A 33 14.44 19.39 9.14
C GLY A 33 15.62 19.93 8.35
N GLU A 34 16.30 19.06 7.61
CA GLU A 34 17.46 19.42 6.78
C GLU A 34 17.10 20.47 5.72
N GLU A 35 15.98 20.28 5.02
CA GLU A 35 15.52 21.17 3.97
C GLU A 35 15.25 22.59 4.51
N PHE A 36 14.84 22.72 5.78
CA PHE A 36 14.62 24.01 6.44
C PHE A 36 15.86 24.57 7.13
N GLY A 37 16.98 23.84 7.12
CA GLY A 37 18.22 24.17 7.84
C GLY A 37 18.08 24.02 9.36
N LEU A 38 17.35 23.00 9.82
CA LEU A 38 17.01 22.72 11.21
C LEU A 38 17.47 21.32 11.62
N GLU A 39 17.60 21.08 12.92
CA GLU A 39 18.11 19.80 13.43
C GLU A 39 17.02 18.72 13.41
N THR A 40 15.75 19.10 13.61
CA THR A 40 14.66 18.13 13.77
C THR A 40 13.40 18.48 12.99
N ASN A 41 12.58 17.45 12.73
CA ASN A 41 11.25 17.62 12.14
C ASN A 41 10.27 18.36 13.08
N TYR A 42 10.49 18.31 14.40
CA TYR A 42 9.66 19.07 15.35
C TYR A 42 9.88 20.58 15.22
N GLU A 43 11.14 21.01 15.06
CA GLU A 43 11.46 22.42 14.79
C GLU A 43 10.90 22.86 13.43
N ALA A 44 10.98 21.99 12.42
CA ALA A 44 10.44 22.28 11.10
C ALA A 44 8.91 22.40 11.11
N GLU A 45 8.20 21.53 11.87
CA GLU A 45 6.77 21.66 12.12
C GLU A 45 6.43 22.99 12.79
N GLU A 46 7.14 23.36 13.85
CA GLU A 46 6.91 24.61 14.57
C GLU A 46 7.07 25.82 13.63
N LYS A 47 8.17 25.85 12.86
CA LYS A 47 8.46 26.89 11.87
C LYS A 47 7.36 26.97 10.81
N LEU A 48 6.90 25.84 10.28
CA LEU A 48 5.81 25.77 9.30
C LEU A 48 4.49 26.29 9.91
N ARG A 49 4.09 25.82 11.09
CA ARG A 49 2.87 26.26 11.77
C ARG A 49 2.89 27.76 12.06
N ASN A 50 4.01 28.30 12.53
CA ASN A 50 4.15 29.72 12.83
C ASN A 50 4.09 30.58 11.55
N THR A 51 4.67 30.08 10.45
CA THR A 51 4.55 30.72 9.13
C THR A 51 3.11 30.73 8.63
N LEU A 52 2.40 29.59 8.73
CA LEU A 52 0.99 29.48 8.36
C LEU A 52 0.08 30.38 9.22
N LYS A 53 0.32 30.44 10.54
CA LYS A 53 -0.43 31.35 11.45
C LYS A 53 -0.31 32.81 11.04
N THR A 54 0.83 33.21 10.51
CA THR A 54 1.10 34.60 10.10
C THR A 54 0.54 34.90 8.71
N LYS A 55 0.71 33.98 7.75
CA LYS A 55 0.27 34.17 6.36
C LYS A 55 -1.23 33.96 6.16
N ASP A 56 -1.78 32.86 6.67
CA ASP A 56 -3.21 32.55 6.55
C ASP A 56 -3.66 31.53 7.62
N LYS A 57 -4.29 32.06 8.68
CA LYS A 57 -4.86 31.24 9.77
C LYS A 57 -5.97 30.29 9.31
N ASN A 58 -6.61 30.54 8.17
CA ASN A 58 -7.66 29.66 7.66
C ASN A 58 -7.10 28.37 7.06
N ILE A 59 -5.91 28.41 6.44
CA ILE A 59 -5.24 27.21 5.93
C ILE A 59 -4.93 26.27 7.09
N LEU A 60 -4.38 26.80 8.19
CA LEU A 60 -4.02 25.99 9.36
C LEU A 60 -5.22 25.25 9.99
N LYS A 61 -6.45 25.79 9.85
CA LYS A 61 -7.68 25.12 10.31
C LYS A 61 -8.16 24.01 9.36
N LYS A 62 -7.66 23.98 8.13
CA LYS A 62 -8.09 23.07 7.06
C LYS A 62 -7.13 21.89 6.84
N VAL A 63 -5.97 21.94 7.48
CA VAL A 63 -4.95 20.89 7.42
C VAL A 63 -4.61 20.41 8.83
N ASN A 64 -4.31 19.13 8.96
CA ASN A 64 -3.64 18.60 10.15
C ASN A 64 -2.15 18.48 9.85
N ILE A 65 -1.31 18.89 10.79
CA ILE A 65 0.15 18.77 10.71
C ILE A 65 0.56 17.97 11.95
N ASP A 66 1.50 17.05 11.81
CA ASP A 66 2.03 16.26 12.92
C ASP A 66 3.46 15.83 12.59
N ALA A 67 4.43 16.10 13.47
CA ALA A 67 5.79 15.61 13.29
C ALA A 67 6.02 14.34 14.10
N GLU A 68 6.68 13.39 13.45
CA GLU A 68 7.31 12.24 14.09
C GLU A 68 8.83 12.32 13.86
N GLY A 69 9.61 11.53 14.61
CA GLY A 69 11.08 11.59 14.53
C GLY A 69 11.65 11.43 13.12
N GLY A 70 10.94 10.72 12.22
CA GLY A 70 11.38 10.48 10.84
C GLY A 70 10.78 11.41 9.77
N CYS A 71 9.65 12.07 10.02
CA CYS A 71 8.99 12.90 9.00
C CYS A 71 7.90 13.80 9.59
N ILE A 72 7.45 14.77 8.79
CA ILE A 72 6.24 15.55 9.06
C ILE A 72 5.11 15.01 8.17
N PHE A 73 3.98 14.69 8.79
CA PHE A 73 2.73 14.34 8.13
C PHE A 73 1.81 15.54 8.05
N ILE A 74 1.36 15.88 6.84
CA ILE A 74 0.40 16.95 6.61
C ILE A 74 -0.77 16.38 5.84
N ASN A 75 -1.96 16.42 6.44
CA ASN A 75 -3.17 15.85 5.87
C ASN A 75 -4.23 16.93 5.63
N ALA A 76 -4.89 16.86 4.47
CA ALA A 76 -6.05 17.69 4.16
C ALA A 76 -7.16 16.82 3.57
N ASN A 77 -8.42 17.05 3.97
CA ASN A 77 -9.52 16.27 3.40
C ASN A 77 -9.66 16.50 1.88
N SER A 78 -10.36 15.61 1.19
CA SER A 78 -10.49 15.61 -0.29
C SER A 78 -11.08 16.89 -0.92
N LYS A 79 -11.68 17.79 -0.13
CA LYS A 79 -12.18 19.09 -0.63
C LYS A 79 -11.17 20.23 -0.47
N GLN A 80 -10.00 19.97 0.13
CA GLN A 80 -9.01 20.96 0.51
C GLN A 80 -7.77 20.94 -0.39
N GLY A 81 -7.93 20.56 -1.66
CA GLY A 81 -6.83 20.54 -2.64
C GLY A 81 -6.11 21.89 -2.77
N ASN A 82 -6.84 23.00 -2.63
CA ASN A 82 -6.21 24.32 -2.61
C ASN A 82 -5.37 24.55 -1.36
N SER A 83 -5.86 24.13 -0.19
CA SER A 83 -5.17 24.34 1.08
C SER A 83 -3.88 23.53 1.17
N ILE A 84 -3.86 22.28 0.69
CA ILE A 84 -2.65 21.47 0.66
C ILE A 84 -1.61 22.01 -0.34
N LEU A 85 -2.05 22.58 -1.47
CA LEU A 85 -1.16 23.26 -2.42
C LEU A 85 -0.46 24.46 -1.78
N GLU A 86 -1.20 25.33 -1.11
CA GLU A 86 -0.61 26.51 -0.45
C GLU A 86 0.39 26.10 0.64
N VAL A 87 0.11 25.00 1.37
CA VAL A 87 1.08 24.45 2.32
C VAL A 87 2.35 23.97 1.60
N ALA A 88 2.23 23.25 0.49
CA ALA A 88 3.38 22.80 -0.29
C ALA A 88 4.22 23.97 -0.84
N ILE A 89 3.58 25.02 -1.34
CA ILE A 89 4.26 26.25 -1.78
C ILE A 89 5.01 26.89 -0.62
N ILE A 90 4.40 26.98 0.57
CA ILE A 90 5.04 27.55 1.76
C ILE A 90 6.24 26.69 2.20
N ILE A 91 6.12 25.36 2.15
CA ILE A 91 7.25 24.46 2.45
C ILE A 91 8.41 24.72 1.49
N ASN A 92 8.16 24.75 0.18
CA ASN A 92 9.20 25.05 -0.81
C ASN A 92 9.83 26.44 -0.57
N GLN A 93 9.04 27.45 -0.19
CA GLN A 93 9.55 28.78 0.17
C GLN A 93 10.38 28.80 1.45
N LEU A 94 10.09 27.93 2.43
CA LEU A 94 10.84 27.83 3.68
C LEU A 94 12.14 27.05 3.52
N ALA A 95 12.24 26.22 2.48
CA ALA A 95 13.43 25.46 2.18
C ALA A 95 14.65 26.37 1.96
N THR A 96 15.82 25.92 2.38
CA THR A 96 17.12 26.57 2.13
C THR A 96 17.65 26.17 0.75
N GLN A 97 18.65 26.88 0.25
CA GLN A 97 19.40 26.42 -0.93
C GLN A 97 20.29 25.24 -0.52
N PRO A 98 20.46 24.20 -1.36
CA PRO A 98 20.02 24.08 -2.76
C PRO A 98 18.61 23.49 -2.95
N PHE A 99 17.89 23.18 -1.87
CA PHE A 99 16.60 22.48 -1.94
C PHE A 99 15.51 23.35 -2.58
N ARG A 100 15.44 24.65 -2.24
CA ARG A 100 14.39 25.53 -2.75
C ARG A 100 14.40 25.63 -4.28
N GLU A 101 13.26 25.31 -4.88
CA GLU A 101 13.00 25.48 -6.31
C GLU A 101 12.21 26.76 -6.61
N ASP A 102 12.46 27.37 -7.77
CA ASP A 102 11.67 28.50 -8.27
C ASP A 102 10.44 27.98 -9.03
N LEU A 103 9.25 28.24 -8.48
CA LEU A 103 7.98 27.79 -9.05
C LEU A 103 7.38 28.88 -9.93
N THR A 104 7.06 28.55 -11.18
CA THR A 104 6.36 29.49 -12.08
C THR A 104 4.87 29.57 -11.75
N PHE A 105 4.25 30.69 -12.12
CA PHE A 105 2.82 30.88 -11.94
C PHE A 105 2.01 29.83 -12.70
N GLU A 106 2.40 29.54 -13.95
CA GLU A 106 1.73 28.55 -14.80
C GLU A 106 1.77 27.15 -14.18
N TYR A 107 2.90 26.77 -13.58
CA TYR A 107 3.06 25.49 -12.90
C TYR A 107 2.16 25.38 -11.67
N ILE A 108 2.09 26.43 -10.85
CA ILE A 108 1.21 26.48 -9.68
C ILE A 108 -0.26 26.37 -10.09
N GLU A 109 -0.67 27.05 -11.16
CA GLU A 109 -2.06 27.00 -11.63
C GLU A 109 -2.43 25.64 -12.26
N GLU A 110 -1.49 24.99 -12.97
CA GLU A 110 -1.67 23.60 -13.41
C GLU A 110 -1.90 22.66 -12.21
N ALA A 111 -1.05 22.74 -11.19
CA ALA A 111 -1.19 21.95 -9.97
C ALA A 111 -2.51 22.24 -9.24
N ARG A 112 -2.89 23.52 -9.12
CA ARG A 112 -4.15 23.95 -8.50
C ARG A 112 -5.35 23.34 -9.20
N LYS A 113 -5.35 23.35 -10.54
CA LYS A 113 -6.40 22.74 -11.34
C LYS A 113 -6.51 21.24 -11.06
N ILE A 114 -5.38 20.52 -11.00
CA ILE A 114 -5.41 19.08 -10.70
C ILE A 114 -5.96 18.83 -9.29
N LEU A 115 -5.39 19.48 -8.27
CA LEU A 115 -5.75 19.25 -6.86
C LEU A 115 -7.20 19.62 -6.54
N THR A 116 -7.75 20.66 -7.18
CA THR A 116 -9.14 21.08 -6.93
C THR A 116 -10.18 20.31 -7.73
N THR A 117 -9.78 19.69 -8.85
CA THR A 117 -10.69 18.88 -9.69
C THR A 117 -10.51 17.37 -9.52
N TRP A 118 -9.53 16.94 -8.72
CA TRP A 118 -9.23 15.53 -8.50
C TRP A 118 -10.43 14.76 -7.97
N LYS A 119 -10.82 13.72 -8.72
CA LYS A 119 -11.86 12.78 -8.31
C LYS A 119 -11.18 11.54 -7.76
N ARG A 120 -11.25 11.40 -6.44
CA ARG A 120 -10.79 10.20 -5.74
C ARG A 120 -11.34 8.92 -6.42
N PRO A 121 -10.48 8.00 -6.84
CA PRO A 121 -10.88 6.65 -7.24
C PRO A 121 -11.68 5.98 -6.11
N LYS A 122 -12.84 5.39 -6.46
CA LYS A 122 -13.64 4.68 -5.44
C LYS A 122 -12.94 3.36 -5.08
N PRO A 123 -12.83 3.02 -3.79
CA PRO A 123 -12.37 1.70 -3.38
C PRO A 123 -13.25 0.60 -3.98
N GLN A 124 -12.63 -0.48 -4.46
CA GLN A 124 -13.31 -1.71 -4.85
C GLN A 124 -14.12 -2.22 -3.66
N LYS A 125 -15.39 -2.54 -3.90
CA LYS A 125 -16.20 -3.24 -2.92
C LYS A 125 -15.85 -4.72 -2.97
N TRP A 126 -15.61 -5.29 -1.80
CA TRP A 126 -15.39 -6.73 -1.63
C TRP A 126 -16.09 -7.21 -0.35
N GLN A 127 -16.36 -8.51 -0.25
CA GLN A 127 -17.01 -9.17 0.87
C GLN A 127 -16.47 -10.60 1.05
N GLU A 128 -16.90 -11.27 2.12
CA GLU A 128 -16.58 -12.69 2.32
C GLU A 128 -17.16 -13.55 1.18
N GLY A 129 -16.40 -14.54 0.75
CA GLY A 129 -16.70 -15.38 -0.41
C GLY A 129 -16.21 -14.83 -1.74
N ASP A 130 -15.79 -13.56 -1.81
CA ASP A 130 -15.30 -12.98 -3.06
C ASP A 130 -13.99 -13.64 -3.49
N ILE A 131 -13.94 -14.00 -4.77
CA ILE A 131 -12.77 -14.51 -5.47
C ILE A 131 -12.09 -13.34 -6.15
N PHE A 132 -10.78 -13.23 -5.98
CA PHE A 132 -9.96 -12.18 -6.58
C PHE A 132 -8.77 -12.76 -7.31
N SER A 133 -8.36 -12.08 -8.39
CA SER A 133 -7.13 -12.34 -9.12
C SER A 133 -5.98 -11.54 -8.54
N ILE A 134 -4.75 -12.04 -8.61
CA ILE A 134 -3.53 -11.39 -8.17
C ILE A 134 -2.62 -11.28 -9.40
N PRO A 135 -2.42 -10.09 -9.98
CA PRO A 135 -1.47 -9.92 -11.07
C PRO A 135 -0.04 -10.18 -10.56
N LEU A 136 0.71 -11.00 -11.30
CA LEU A 136 2.06 -11.42 -10.98
C LEU A 136 3.08 -10.72 -11.91
N SER A 137 4.35 -10.70 -11.52
CA SER A 137 5.41 -9.98 -12.22
C SER A 137 5.76 -10.55 -13.59
N ASP A 138 5.42 -11.81 -13.87
CA ASP A 138 5.52 -12.43 -15.19
C ASP A 138 4.30 -12.15 -16.08
N MET A 139 3.43 -11.22 -15.67
CA MET A 139 2.15 -10.85 -16.31
C MET A 139 1.07 -11.94 -16.25
N SER A 140 1.29 -13.02 -15.50
CA SER A 140 0.25 -14.01 -15.21
C SER A 140 -0.61 -13.58 -14.01
N PHE A 141 -1.58 -14.42 -13.65
CA PHE A 141 -2.51 -14.22 -12.55
C PHE A 141 -2.50 -15.41 -11.61
N GLY A 142 -2.33 -15.15 -10.31
CA GLY A 142 -2.74 -16.07 -9.24
C GLY A 142 -4.16 -15.77 -8.75
N TYR A 143 -4.70 -16.61 -7.87
CA TYR A 143 -6.08 -16.45 -7.38
C TYR A 143 -6.22 -16.69 -5.89
N GLY A 144 -7.14 -15.96 -5.25
CA GLY A 144 -7.50 -16.16 -3.85
C GLY A 144 -8.98 -15.91 -3.58
N GLN A 145 -9.42 -16.27 -2.37
CA GLN A 145 -10.77 -16.01 -1.86
C GLN A 145 -10.69 -15.25 -0.55
N VAL A 146 -11.49 -14.20 -0.39
CA VAL A 146 -11.71 -13.56 0.92
C VAL A 146 -12.56 -14.49 1.78
N LEU A 147 -12.00 -15.04 2.84
CA LEU A 147 -12.71 -15.98 3.71
C LEU A 147 -13.45 -15.27 4.84
N TRP A 148 -12.77 -14.34 5.49
CA TRP A 148 -13.31 -13.50 6.57
C TRP A 148 -12.50 -12.22 6.73
N HIS A 149 -13.03 -11.27 7.49
CA HIS A 149 -12.35 -10.00 7.78
C HIS A 149 -12.46 -9.60 9.25
N GLN A 150 -11.45 -8.92 9.78
CA GLN A 150 -11.55 -8.34 11.12
C GLN A 150 -12.23 -6.96 11.08
N ASN A 151 -12.66 -6.50 12.25
CA ASN A 151 -13.34 -5.23 12.55
C ASN A 151 -13.19 -4.13 11.48
N LYS A 152 -14.32 -3.64 10.95
CA LYS A 152 -14.39 -2.56 9.94
C LYS A 152 -13.52 -2.81 8.70
N LYS A 153 -13.21 -4.07 8.36
CA LYS A 153 -12.39 -4.46 7.20
C LYS A 153 -10.97 -3.89 7.25
N SER A 154 -10.38 -3.80 8.45
CA SER A 154 -8.97 -3.40 8.62
C SER A 154 -7.97 -4.46 8.16
N SER A 155 -8.41 -5.72 8.14
CA SER A 155 -7.66 -6.88 7.65
C SER A 155 -8.61 -7.89 7.01
N ALA A 156 -8.07 -8.72 6.13
CA ALA A 156 -8.78 -9.79 5.46
C ALA A 156 -7.96 -11.08 5.55
N THR A 157 -8.62 -12.19 5.79
CA THR A 157 -8.01 -13.51 5.71
C THR A 157 -8.43 -14.17 4.42
N CYS A 158 -7.43 -14.58 3.65
CA CYS A 158 -7.61 -15.05 2.30
C CYS A 158 -7.13 -16.49 2.17
N ALA A 159 -7.91 -17.33 1.49
CA ALA A 159 -7.42 -18.58 0.92
C ALA A 159 -6.68 -18.26 -0.38
N ILE A 160 -5.61 -19.01 -0.65
CA ILE A 160 -4.85 -18.96 -1.91
C ILE A 160 -5.01 -20.29 -2.63
N PHE A 161 -5.31 -20.24 -3.92
CA PHE A 161 -5.51 -21.43 -4.75
C PHE A 161 -4.21 -21.84 -5.46
N ASP A 162 -4.03 -23.15 -5.65
CA ASP A 162 -3.06 -23.74 -6.59
C ASP A 162 -3.55 -23.53 -8.04
N CYS A 163 -3.68 -22.28 -8.43
CA CYS A 163 -4.20 -21.88 -9.72
C CYS A 163 -3.41 -20.67 -10.21
N HIS A 164 -2.76 -20.80 -11.37
CA HIS A 164 -2.14 -19.68 -12.08
C HIS A 164 -2.44 -19.77 -13.57
N SER A 165 -2.50 -18.64 -14.25
CA SER A 165 -2.72 -18.58 -15.69
C SER A 165 -2.32 -17.24 -16.28
N ASN A 166 -1.95 -17.22 -17.56
CA ASN A 166 -1.68 -15.98 -18.31
C ASN A 166 -2.96 -15.22 -18.67
N GLU A 167 -4.13 -15.84 -18.48
CA GLU A 167 -5.43 -15.23 -18.74
C GLU A 167 -6.34 -15.37 -17.51
N PHE A 168 -7.41 -14.57 -17.47
CA PHE A 168 -8.43 -14.67 -16.42
C PHE A 168 -9.18 -16.00 -16.52
N LYS A 169 -9.10 -16.82 -15.46
CA LYS A 169 -9.85 -18.07 -15.37
C LYS A 169 -11.29 -17.84 -14.87
N PRO A 170 -12.26 -18.61 -15.38
CA PRO A 170 -13.60 -18.66 -14.80
C PRO A 170 -13.55 -19.10 -13.33
N ILE A 171 -14.47 -18.55 -12.53
CA ILE A 171 -14.52 -18.82 -11.08
C ILE A 171 -14.66 -20.32 -10.79
N ASP A 172 -15.49 -21.02 -11.57
CA ASP A 172 -15.76 -22.45 -11.38
C ASP A 172 -14.50 -23.29 -11.55
N GLU A 173 -13.54 -22.88 -12.38
CA GLU A 173 -12.23 -23.54 -12.50
C GLU A 173 -11.31 -23.20 -11.33
N VAL A 174 -11.32 -21.94 -10.88
CA VAL A 174 -10.50 -21.48 -9.76
C VAL A 174 -10.87 -22.24 -8.48
N VAL A 175 -12.17 -22.35 -8.17
CA VAL A 175 -12.65 -22.95 -6.92
C VAL A 175 -12.51 -24.47 -6.86
N GLN A 176 -12.33 -25.12 -8.02
CA GLN A 176 -11.97 -26.55 -8.10
C GLN A 176 -10.49 -26.81 -7.77
N SER A 177 -9.66 -25.76 -7.78
CA SER A 177 -8.24 -25.86 -7.46
C SER A 177 -8.04 -26.04 -5.96
N LYS A 178 -6.95 -26.73 -5.59
CA LYS A 178 -6.60 -26.96 -4.18
C LYS A 178 -6.29 -25.64 -3.47
N VAL A 179 -6.69 -25.49 -2.21
CA VAL A 179 -6.22 -24.38 -1.36
C VAL A 179 -4.83 -24.72 -0.82
N ILE A 180 -3.86 -23.84 -1.07
CA ILE A 180 -2.44 -24.05 -0.69
C ILE A 180 -2.04 -23.29 0.57
N SER A 181 -2.76 -22.21 0.89
CA SER A 181 -2.43 -21.33 2.01
C SER A 181 -3.67 -20.59 2.49
N VAL A 182 -3.65 -20.20 3.78
CA VAL A 182 -4.56 -19.22 4.34
C VAL A 182 -3.73 -18.14 5.05
N ILE A 183 -3.88 -16.90 4.61
CA ILE A 183 -3.06 -15.78 5.06
C ILE A 183 -3.97 -14.63 5.49
N THR A 184 -3.74 -14.12 6.70
CA THR A 184 -4.37 -12.88 7.15
C THR A 184 -3.47 -11.70 6.81
N ILE A 185 -4.01 -10.75 6.03
CA ILE A 185 -3.32 -9.55 5.60
C ILE A 185 -3.97 -8.28 6.15
N LYS A 186 -3.14 -7.30 6.50
CA LYS A 186 -3.52 -5.90 6.78
C LYS A 186 -3.06 -5.01 5.63
N ASN A 187 -3.43 -3.73 5.67
CA ASN A 187 -3.11 -2.75 4.64
C ASN A 187 -3.59 -3.26 3.28
N LEU A 188 -4.91 -3.38 3.10
CA LEU A 188 -5.56 -4.01 1.95
C LEU A 188 -5.43 -3.18 0.66
N PHE A 189 -4.24 -2.66 0.37
CA PHE A 189 -3.99 -1.63 -0.62
C PHE A 189 -4.33 -2.16 -2.02
N ASP A 190 -3.82 -3.34 -2.35
CA ASP A 190 -4.04 -3.97 -3.64
C ASP A 190 -5.49 -4.43 -3.83
N LEU A 191 -6.14 -4.91 -2.77
CA LEU A 191 -7.55 -5.35 -2.83
C LEU A 191 -8.53 -4.17 -2.95
N ASN A 192 -8.30 -3.08 -2.23
CA ASN A 192 -9.15 -1.89 -2.27
C ASN A 192 -8.93 -1.08 -3.56
N SER A 193 -7.72 -1.07 -4.12
CA SER A 193 -7.40 -0.37 -5.37
C SER A 193 -7.84 -1.10 -6.63
N ALA A 194 -8.42 -2.29 -6.50
CA ALA A 194 -8.74 -3.21 -7.60
C ALA A 194 -7.52 -3.73 -8.38
N LYS A 195 -6.30 -3.55 -7.87
CA LYS A 195 -5.13 -4.27 -8.38
C LYS A 195 -5.31 -5.77 -8.21
N TRP A 196 -5.81 -6.20 -7.05
CA TRP A 196 -6.42 -7.52 -6.91
C TRP A 196 -7.90 -7.44 -7.26
N LYS A 197 -8.20 -7.69 -8.53
CA LYS A 197 -9.56 -7.53 -9.06
C LYS A 197 -10.47 -8.63 -8.52
N VAL A 198 -11.59 -8.26 -7.92
CA VAL A 198 -12.66 -9.22 -7.59
C VAL A 198 -13.32 -9.67 -8.89
N ILE A 199 -13.33 -10.98 -9.14
CA ILE A 199 -13.84 -11.59 -10.36
C ILE A 199 -15.19 -12.28 -10.16
N GLY A 200 -15.60 -12.52 -8.90
CA GLY A 200 -16.96 -12.86 -8.50
C GLY A 200 -17.00 -13.42 -7.09
N ASN A 201 -18.04 -14.16 -6.73
CA ASN A 201 -18.30 -14.60 -5.37
C ASN A 201 -18.79 -16.06 -5.35
N CYS A 202 -18.34 -16.83 -4.35
CA CYS A 202 -18.87 -18.17 -4.08
C CYS A 202 -18.84 -18.47 -2.57
N SER A 203 -19.41 -19.61 -2.18
CA SER A 203 -19.28 -20.12 -0.82
C SER A 203 -17.81 -20.35 -0.44
N LYS A 204 -17.49 -20.19 0.84
CA LYS A 204 -16.13 -20.36 1.35
C LYS A 204 -15.65 -21.78 1.06
N VAL A 205 -14.50 -21.91 0.41
CA VAL A 205 -13.94 -23.21 0.01
C VAL A 205 -13.30 -23.99 1.16
N ILE A 206 -13.06 -23.30 2.28
CA ILE A 206 -12.41 -23.87 3.47
C ILE A 206 -13.14 -23.44 4.73
N GLU A 207 -13.32 -24.39 5.65
CA GLU A 207 -13.85 -24.12 6.97
C GLU A 207 -12.76 -23.57 7.91
N LYS A 208 -13.15 -22.66 8.80
CA LYS A 208 -12.22 -22.05 9.76
C LYS A 208 -11.61 -23.07 10.73
N SER A 209 -12.35 -24.15 11.03
CA SER A 209 -11.96 -25.22 11.97
C SER A 209 -10.69 -25.98 11.56
N ILE A 210 -10.38 -26.04 10.26
CA ILE A 210 -9.21 -26.75 9.72
C ILE A 210 -8.03 -25.83 9.44
N VAL A 211 -8.21 -24.52 9.60
CA VAL A 211 -7.14 -23.53 9.44
C VAL A 211 -6.39 -23.42 10.76
N PRO A 212 -5.04 -23.49 10.76
CA PRO A 212 -4.24 -23.24 11.95
C PRO A 212 -4.64 -21.92 12.60
N TRP A 213 -4.84 -21.93 13.92
CA TRP A 213 -5.42 -20.79 14.63
C TRP A 213 -4.58 -19.52 14.48
N GLU A 214 -3.26 -19.63 14.28
CA GLU A 214 -2.39 -18.46 14.08
C GLU A 214 -2.74 -17.71 12.78
N HIS A 215 -3.33 -18.42 11.82
CA HIS A 215 -3.69 -17.93 10.49
C HIS A 215 -5.21 -17.70 10.36
N SER A 216 -6.01 -18.05 11.38
CA SER A 216 -7.46 -17.97 11.38
C SER A 216 -8.01 -16.54 11.43
N GLY A 217 -7.15 -15.53 11.50
CA GLY A 217 -7.55 -14.12 11.62
C GLY A 217 -8.28 -13.80 12.92
N ASP A 218 -8.18 -14.64 13.96
CA ASP A 218 -8.68 -14.30 15.29
C ASP A 218 -7.69 -13.39 16.03
N ALA A 219 -8.20 -12.55 16.93
CA ALA A 219 -7.36 -11.70 17.76
C ALA A 219 -6.95 -12.46 19.04
N ALA A 220 -5.79 -13.11 19.00
CA ALA A 220 -5.18 -13.78 20.16
C ALA A 220 -3.65 -13.63 20.17
N VAL A 221 -3.02 -13.84 21.32
CA VAL A 221 -1.55 -13.87 21.44
C VAL A 221 -1.00 -14.93 20.49
N GLY A 222 -0.09 -14.53 19.59
CA GLY A 222 0.54 -15.40 18.59
C GLY A 222 -0.17 -15.46 17.23
N SER A 223 -1.27 -14.73 17.05
CA SER A 223 -1.93 -14.56 15.75
C SER A 223 -1.00 -13.85 14.77
N LYS A 224 -1.00 -14.30 13.52
CA LYS A 224 -0.12 -13.78 12.46
C LYS A 224 -0.92 -12.96 11.46
N ILE A 225 -0.52 -11.70 11.32
CA ILE A 225 -1.08 -10.76 10.35
C ILE A 225 0.07 -10.16 9.55
N TYR A 226 -0.02 -10.27 8.23
CA TYR A 226 1.03 -9.87 7.30
C TYR A 226 0.64 -8.62 6.51
N GLN A 227 1.59 -7.99 5.82
CA GLN A 227 1.25 -7.00 4.80
C GLN A 227 0.68 -7.71 3.56
N ASP A 228 -0.14 -7.02 2.77
CA ASP A 228 -0.69 -7.55 1.52
C ASP A 228 0.41 -8.00 0.53
N SER A 229 1.55 -7.30 0.49
CA SER A 229 2.75 -7.69 -0.27
C SER A 229 3.22 -9.12 0.02
N THR A 230 3.12 -9.58 1.27
CA THR A 230 3.53 -10.93 1.66
C THR A 230 2.69 -12.01 0.95
N LEU A 231 1.42 -11.72 0.68
CA LEU A 231 0.53 -12.64 -0.04
C LEU A 231 0.98 -12.74 -1.50
N THR A 232 1.25 -11.62 -2.18
CA THR A 232 1.78 -11.62 -3.55
C THR A 232 3.14 -12.33 -3.62
N ASP A 233 4.05 -12.02 -2.71
CA ASP A 233 5.39 -12.64 -2.65
C ASP A 233 5.30 -14.17 -2.45
N PHE A 234 4.36 -14.63 -1.62
CA PHE A 234 4.11 -16.05 -1.43
C PHE A 234 3.59 -16.71 -2.72
N VAL A 235 2.61 -16.09 -3.40
CA VAL A 235 2.05 -16.62 -4.65
C VAL A 235 3.12 -16.71 -5.74
N GLU A 236 3.93 -15.66 -5.91
CA GLU A 236 5.02 -15.67 -6.88
C GLU A 236 6.11 -16.69 -6.53
N ALA A 237 6.42 -16.85 -5.24
CA ALA A 237 7.36 -17.88 -4.80
C ALA A 237 6.83 -19.30 -5.07
N TYR A 238 5.53 -19.53 -4.84
CA TYR A 238 4.88 -20.81 -5.07
C TYR A 238 4.87 -21.21 -6.55
N PHE A 239 4.60 -20.27 -7.44
CA PHE A 239 4.63 -20.54 -8.89
C PHE A 239 6.02 -20.45 -9.52
N GLY A 240 7.08 -20.27 -8.72
CA GLY A 240 8.47 -20.25 -9.21
C GLY A 240 8.84 -18.99 -9.98
N ILE A 241 8.09 -17.90 -9.80
CA ILE A 241 8.35 -16.57 -10.40
C ILE A 241 9.38 -15.83 -9.54
N LYS A 242 9.23 -15.89 -8.22
CA LYS A 242 10.22 -15.39 -7.25
C LYS A 242 10.93 -16.54 -6.55
N PRO A 243 12.17 -16.34 -6.07
CA PRO A 243 12.80 -17.33 -5.22
C PRO A 243 12.05 -17.56 -3.91
N TRP A 244 11.88 -18.82 -3.54
CA TRP A 244 11.19 -19.24 -2.31
C TRP A 244 11.84 -18.67 -1.05
N ASN A 245 13.16 -18.53 -1.06
CA ASN A 245 13.95 -17.98 0.04
C ASN A 245 14.41 -16.54 -0.22
N HIS A 246 13.66 -15.74 -0.99
CA HIS A 246 14.05 -14.34 -1.30
C HIS A 246 14.17 -13.45 -0.05
N LEU A 247 13.42 -13.74 1.01
CA LEU A 247 13.51 -13.00 2.27
C LEU A 247 14.82 -13.30 2.99
N GLN A 248 15.58 -12.24 3.27
CA GLN A 248 16.92 -12.32 3.86
C GLN A 248 16.92 -12.83 5.30
N PHE A 249 15.83 -12.58 6.04
CA PHE A 249 15.78 -12.87 7.47
C PHE A 249 15.51 -14.36 7.79
N LYS A 250 14.93 -15.14 6.87
CA LYS A 250 14.62 -16.55 7.10
C LYS A 250 14.31 -17.33 5.81
N ASP A 251 15.17 -18.28 5.47
CA ASP A 251 15.05 -19.13 4.28
C ASP A 251 13.77 -19.99 4.24
N THR A 252 13.24 -20.34 5.42
CA THR A 252 12.06 -21.19 5.55
C THR A 252 10.78 -20.41 5.82
N PHE A 253 10.79 -19.09 5.66
CA PHE A 253 9.61 -18.28 5.96
C PHE A 253 8.38 -18.70 5.14
N MET A 254 8.55 -18.90 3.84
CA MET A 254 7.44 -19.28 2.94
C MET A 254 6.83 -20.65 3.29
N ASP A 255 7.61 -21.57 3.86
CA ASP A 255 7.07 -22.86 4.34
C ASP A 255 6.07 -22.67 5.47
N THR A 256 6.24 -21.61 6.27
CA THR A 256 5.32 -21.32 7.39
C THR A 256 3.97 -20.74 6.95
N LEU A 257 3.82 -20.43 5.66
CA LEU A 257 2.57 -19.93 5.08
C LEU A 257 1.73 -21.05 4.45
N LEU A 258 2.31 -22.23 4.21
CA LEU A 258 1.59 -23.37 3.65
C LEU A 258 0.56 -23.92 4.63
N LEU A 259 -0.58 -24.37 4.12
CA LEU A 259 -1.53 -25.15 4.92
C LEU A 259 -0.91 -26.50 5.33
N PRO A 260 -1.35 -27.09 6.45
CA PRO A 260 -0.94 -28.44 6.84
C PRO A 260 -1.15 -29.45 5.71
N GLY A 261 -0.11 -30.24 5.39
CA GLY A 261 -0.15 -31.23 4.31
C GLY A 261 0.08 -30.66 2.90
N VAL A 262 0.31 -29.36 2.76
CA VAL A 262 0.81 -28.76 1.52
C VAL A 262 2.32 -28.67 1.63
N VAL A 263 3.01 -29.20 0.62
CA VAL A 263 4.47 -29.13 0.53
C VAL A 263 4.89 -28.02 -0.42
N ARG A 264 6.11 -27.52 -0.22
CA ARG A 264 6.76 -26.63 -1.18
C ARG A 264 6.74 -27.28 -2.57
N PRO A 265 6.38 -26.55 -3.63
CA PRO A 265 6.30 -27.12 -4.96
C PRO A 265 7.70 -27.36 -5.54
N ASN A 266 7.83 -28.38 -6.40
CA ASN A 266 9.13 -28.83 -6.91
C ASN A 266 9.83 -27.83 -7.84
N ASN A 267 9.06 -26.92 -8.44
CA ASN A 267 9.56 -25.82 -9.28
C ASN A 267 10.01 -24.59 -8.47
N ALA A 268 9.94 -24.64 -7.14
CA ALA A 268 10.36 -23.53 -6.29
C ALA A 268 11.85 -23.21 -6.49
N ILE A 269 12.16 -21.95 -6.82
CA ILE A 269 13.54 -21.47 -7.00
C ILE A 269 14.18 -21.24 -5.63
N LEU A 270 15.39 -21.75 -5.40
CA LEU A 270 16.16 -21.51 -4.19
C LEU A 270 17.49 -20.84 -4.51
N LEU A 271 17.74 -19.69 -3.88
CA LEU A 271 19.00 -18.98 -3.99
C LEU A 271 20.03 -19.54 -3.01
N THR A 272 21.29 -19.61 -3.44
CA THR A 272 22.43 -19.79 -2.56
C THR A 272 22.71 -18.52 -1.74
N LYS A 273 23.54 -18.64 -0.69
CA LYS A 273 23.98 -17.48 0.10
C LYS A 273 24.69 -16.41 -0.75
N GLU A 274 25.40 -16.82 -1.79
CA GLU A 274 26.11 -15.89 -2.69
C GLU A 274 25.14 -15.14 -3.60
N GLN A 275 24.18 -15.85 -4.21
CA GLN A 275 23.13 -15.25 -5.02
C GLN A 275 22.29 -14.24 -4.22
N LYS A 276 22.02 -14.53 -2.94
CA LYS A 276 21.33 -13.58 -2.05
C LYS A 276 22.10 -12.29 -1.78
N LYS A 277 23.44 -12.31 -1.83
CA LYS A 277 24.28 -11.12 -1.65
C LYS A 277 24.32 -10.24 -2.90
N LEU A 278 24.26 -10.86 -4.09
CA LEU A 278 24.24 -10.16 -5.38
C LEU A 278 22.90 -9.48 -5.66
N ASN A 279 21.80 -10.01 -5.12
CA ASN A 279 20.46 -9.42 -5.21
C ASN A 279 20.17 -8.39 -4.11
N ARG A 280 21.20 -7.72 -3.56
CA ARG A 280 21.07 -6.57 -2.66
C ARG A 280 21.07 -5.27 -3.46
#